data_AF-A0AAW0XMW0-F1
#
_entry.id   AF-A0AAW0XMW0-F1
#
_cell.length_a   1.000
_cell.length_b   1.000
_cell.length_c   1.000
_cell.angle_alpha   90.00
_cell.angle_beta   90.00
_cell.angle_gamma   90.00
#
_symmetry.space_group_name_H-M   'P 1'
#
loop_
_entity.id
_entity.type
_entity.pdbx_description
1 polymer ?
#
loop_
_entity_poly.entity_id
_entity_poly.type
_entity_poly.pdbx_seq_one_letter_code
_entity_poly.pdbx_strand_id
1 'polypeptide(L)'
;MADKIASSLKNLFKDDKKNQQKQRGVPANKDELIHWRTTNEFSKLPPRGQEAFFKYLRKGCYSEDKDIIDVDVTAEGMNNSSRRYQFWLKCQGINLTDLFVIYVDDDETKLPDVNTCFTTFKSKNNDKNIKQSEFLKEKVSDAKKVDGFISELKDSMKPDLDQSFTDFKTYLDTTYGKNGEKL
;
A
#
# COMPACT_ATOMS: atom_id res chain seq x y z
N MET A 1 -41.12 0.93 25.19
CA MET A 1 -39.84 0.65 25.91
C MET A 1 -38.75 0.09 24.99
N ALA A 2 -39.07 -0.63 23.91
CA ALA A 2 -38.08 -1.18 22.97
C ALA A 2 -37.28 -0.14 22.17
N ASP A 3 -37.86 1.03 21.85
CA ASP A 3 -37.21 2.04 21.00
C ASP A 3 -36.01 2.74 21.67
N LYS A 4 -36.00 2.85 23.01
CA LYS A 4 -34.86 3.42 23.74
C LYS A 4 -33.63 2.51 23.71
N ILE A 5 -33.83 1.19 23.71
CA ILE A 5 -32.73 0.21 23.69
C ILE A 5 -32.07 0.19 22.30
N ALA A 6 -32.86 0.23 21.22
CA ALA A 6 -32.36 0.28 19.85
C ALA A 6 -31.60 1.59 19.55
N SER A 7 -32.06 2.73 20.09
CA SER A 7 -31.36 4.01 19.99
C SER A 7 -30.03 4.02 20.75
N SER A 8 -29.98 3.42 21.95
CA SER A 8 -28.77 3.39 22.77
C SER A 8 -27.70 2.47 22.17
N LEU A 9 -28.11 1.35 21.58
CA LEU A 9 -27.21 0.44 20.85
C LEU A 9 -26.65 1.09 19.58
N LYS A 10 -27.48 1.78 18.79
CA LYS A 10 -27.00 2.51 17.60
C LYS A 10 -25.97 3.60 17.92
N ASN A 11 -26.04 4.20 19.10
CA ASN A 11 -25.05 5.19 19.54
C ASN A 11 -23.76 4.51 20.03
N LEU A 12 -23.83 3.39 20.77
CA LEU A 12 -22.65 2.59 21.13
C LEU A 12 -21.83 2.16 19.89
N PHE A 13 -22.50 1.64 18.84
CA PHE A 13 -21.81 1.21 17.61
C PHE A 13 -21.33 2.36 16.72
N LYS A 14 -21.88 3.57 16.89
CA LYS A 14 -21.41 4.78 16.18
C LYS A 14 -20.20 5.39 16.88
N ASP A 15 -20.17 5.36 18.20
CA ASP A 15 -19.05 5.87 18.99
C ASP A 15 -17.83 4.95 18.86
N ASP A 16 -18.00 3.62 18.78
CA ASP A 16 -16.90 2.69 18.47
C ASP A 16 -16.32 2.91 17.07
N LYS A 17 -17.16 3.16 16.05
CA LYS A 17 -16.68 3.48 14.69
C LYS A 17 -16.00 4.86 14.62
N LYS A 18 -16.49 5.86 15.37
CA LYS A 18 -15.88 7.20 15.44
C LYS A 18 -14.57 7.23 16.25
N ASN A 19 -14.42 6.38 17.26
CA ASN A 19 -13.16 6.28 18.02
C ASN A 19 -12.11 5.44 17.30
N GLN A 20 -12.51 4.43 16.51
CA GLN A 20 -11.59 3.69 15.64
C GLN A 20 -11.07 4.54 14.46
N GLN A 21 -11.81 5.56 14.04
CA GLN A 21 -11.40 6.49 12.98
C GLN A 21 -10.29 7.48 13.38
N LYS A 22 -9.88 7.57 14.66
CA LYS A 22 -8.88 8.55 15.14
C LYS A 22 -7.52 7.96 15.54
N GLN A 23 -7.25 6.71 15.21
CA GLN A 23 -5.98 6.04 15.56
C GLN A 23 -5.47 5.07 14.46
N ARG A 24 -5.83 5.31 13.19
CA ARG A 24 -5.32 4.47 12.11
C ARG A 24 -3.81 4.69 11.99
N GLY A 25 -3.04 3.61 12.06
CA GLY A 25 -1.58 3.68 12.00
C GLY A 25 -0.87 4.13 13.28
N VAL A 26 -1.57 4.10 14.42
CA VAL A 26 -0.96 4.24 15.76
C VAL A 26 -1.10 2.91 16.49
N PRO A 27 -0.06 2.39 17.15
CA PRO A 27 -0.19 1.15 17.93
C PRO A 27 -1.12 1.39 19.13
N ALA A 28 -2.02 0.45 19.42
CA ALA A 28 -2.92 0.51 20.57
C ALA A 28 -2.22 0.27 21.90
N ASN A 29 -1.15 -0.52 21.88
CA ASN A 29 -0.41 -0.91 23.08
C ASN A 29 1.02 -1.35 22.73
N LYS A 30 1.81 -1.63 23.77
CA LYS A 30 3.22 -2.02 23.64
C LYS A 30 3.39 -3.35 22.90
N ASP A 31 2.50 -4.32 23.13
CA ASP A 31 2.58 -5.63 22.48
C ASP A 31 2.38 -5.53 20.97
N GLU A 32 1.44 -4.70 20.52
CA GLU A 32 1.22 -4.41 19.12
C GLU A 32 2.44 -3.72 18.48
N LEU A 33 3.03 -2.74 19.17
CA LEU A 33 4.28 -2.10 18.72
C LEU A 33 5.44 -3.10 18.61
N ILE A 34 5.61 -3.98 19.61
CA ILE A 34 6.63 -5.04 19.60
C ILE A 34 6.38 -5.99 18.41
N HIS A 35 5.12 -6.37 18.17
CA HIS A 35 4.76 -7.20 17.03
C HIS A 35 5.14 -6.55 15.69
N TRP A 36 4.85 -5.26 15.50
CA TRP A 36 5.23 -4.53 14.27
C TRP A 36 6.75 -4.48 14.08
N ARG A 37 7.52 -4.28 15.16
CA ARG A 37 8.99 -4.26 15.13
C ARG A 37 9.62 -5.61 14.81
N THR A 38 9.07 -6.67 15.38
CA THR A 38 9.58 -8.04 15.24
C THR A 38 9.10 -8.72 13.96
N THR A 39 8.18 -8.10 13.23
CA THR A 39 7.73 -8.56 11.92
C THR A 39 8.87 -8.45 10.89
N ASN A 40 9.11 -9.55 10.17
CA ASN A 40 10.23 -9.64 9.22
C ASN A 40 9.93 -9.01 7.85
N GLU A 41 8.66 -8.94 7.45
CA GLU A 41 8.24 -8.51 6.12
C GLU A 41 7.04 -7.55 6.24
N PHE A 42 7.03 -6.47 5.45
CA PHE A 42 5.92 -5.51 5.46
C PHE A 42 4.57 -6.17 5.12
N SER A 43 4.60 -7.25 4.32
CA SER A 43 3.44 -8.03 3.89
C SER A 43 2.71 -8.72 5.04
N LYS A 44 3.40 -8.92 6.18
CA LYS A 44 2.89 -9.61 7.36
C LYS A 44 2.38 -8.64 8.43
N LEU A 45 2.43 -7.32 8.18
CA LEU A 45 1.87 -6.34 9.09
C LEU A 45 0.35 -6.54 9.21
N PRO A 46 -0.22 -6.47 10.42
CA PRO A 46 -1.67 -6.41 10.60
C PRO A 46 -2.22 -5.09 10.03
N PRO A 47 -3.53 -4.96 9.78
CA PRO A 47 -4.13 -3.78 9.14
C PRO A 47 -3.69 -2.43 9.75
N ARG A 48 -3.67 -2.30 11.08
CA ARG A 48 -3.16 -1.08 11.74
C ARG A 48 -1.68 -0.82 11.48
N GLY A 49 -0.87 -1.87 11.40
CA GLY A 49 0.55 -1.77 11.03
C GLY A 49 0.73 -1.37 9.58
N GLN A 50 -0.12 -1.86 8.67
CA GLN A 50 -0.13 -1.45 7.25
C GLN A 50 -0.44 0.05 7.12
N GLU A 51 -1.44 0.53 7.87
CA GLU A 51 -1.79 1.96 7.96
C GLU A 51 -0.62 2.79 8.51
N ALA A 52 0.07 2.30 9.55
CA ALA A 52 1.23 2.97 10.15
C ALA A 52 2.38 3.08 9.14
N PHE A 53 2.63 2.01 8.39
CA PHE A 53 3.67 1.98 7.38
C PHE A 53 3.33 2.91 6.21
N PHE A 54 2.09 2.90 5.71
CA PHE A 54 1.66 3.82 4.66
C PHE A 54 1.75 5.28 5.10
N LYS A 55 1.34 5.60 6.33
CA LYS A 55 1.48 6.93 6.93
C LYS A 55 2.94 7.37 7.01
N TYR A 56 3.84 6.47 7.38
CA TYR A 56 5.29 6.71 7.34
C TYR A 56 5.78 7.03 5.93
N LEU A 57 5.41 6.23 4.93
CA LEU A 57 5.79 6.46 3.52
C LEU A 57 5.31 7.82 2.99
N ARG A 58 4.13 8.27 3.44
CA ARG A 58 3.57 9.60 3.13
C ARG A 58 4.10 10.74 4.00
N LYS A 59 5.08 10.48 4.86
CA LYS A 59 5.66 11.46 5.81
C LYS A 59 4.61 12.14 6.70
N GLY A 60 3.57 11.39 7.08
CA GLY A 60 2.49 11.88 7.94
C GLY A 60 1.35 12.58 7.20
N CYS A 61 1.47 12.88 5.90
CA CYS A 61 0.40 13.46 5.08
C CYS A 61 -0.63 12.40 4.67
N TYR A 62 -1.30 11.78 5.64
CA TYR A 62 -2.33 10.76 5.40
C TYR A 62 -3.60 11.07 6.19
N SER A 63 -4.72 11.15 5.46
CA SER A 63 -6.03 11.35 6.06
C SER A 63 -6.57 10.03 6.61
N GLU A 64 -6.72 9.94 7.93
CA GLU A 64 -7.14 8.71 8.64
C GLU A 64 -8.64 8.37 8.45
N ASP A 65 -9.37 9.14 7.66
CA ASP A 65 -10.78 8.93 7.33
C ASP A 65 -11.01 7.96 6.17
N LYS A 66 -9.96 7.66 5.38
CA LYS A 66 -9.99 6.72 4.25
C LYS A 66 -9.10 5.52 4.53
N ASP A 67 -9.41 4.39 3.88
CA ASP A 67 -8.49 3.25 3.80
C ASP A 67 -7.37 3.54 2.80
N ILE A 68 -6.22 2.89 2.96
CA ILE A 68 -5.05 2.99 2.07
C ILE A 68 -5.48 2.79 0.62
N ILE A 69 -6.35 1.81 0.35
CA ILE A 69 -6.79 1.48 -1.01
C ILE A 69 -7.70 2.56 -1.64
N ASP A 70 -8.38 3.37 -0.82
CA ASP A 70 -9.34 4.39 -1.23
C ASP A 70 -8.71 5.79 -1.39
N VAL A 71 -7.43 5.92 -1.04
CA VAL A 71 -6.66 7.14 -1.29
C VAL A 71 -6.41 7.31 -2.78
N ASP A 72 -6.66 8.52 -3.30
CA ASP A 72 -6.30 8.88 -4.67
C ASP A 72 -4.78 8.77 -4.87
N VAL A 73 -4.35 8.12 -5.95
CA VAL A 73 -2.94 7.93 -6.30
C VAL A 73 -2.20 9.25 -6.51
N THR A 74 -2.94 10.32 -6.82
CA THR A 74 -2.45 11.70 -7.02
C THR A 74 -2.59 12.58 -5.78
N ALA A 75 -3.10 12.05 -4.66
CA ALA A 75 -3.31 12.83 -3.45
C ALA A 75 -2.01 13.48 -2.94
N GLU A 76 -2.14 14.64 -2.28
CA GLU A 76 -1.01 15.37 -1.71
C GLU A 76 -0.15 14.47 -0.80
N GLY A 77 1.17 14.51 -1.00
CA GLY A 77 2.12 13.68 -0.23
C GLY A 77 2.24 12.23 -0.72
N MET A 78 1.51 11.83 -1.77
CA MET A 78 1.78 10.57 -2.47
C MET A 78 3.11 10.67 -3.23
N ASN A 79 4.03 9.78 -2.90
CA ASN A 79 5.29 9.57 -3.60
C ASN A 79 5.38 8.13 -4.13
N ASN A 80 6.43 7.82 -4.89
CA ASN A 80 6.60 6.49 -5.49
C ASN A 80 6.58 5.36 -4.45
N SER A 81 7.20 5.51 -3.28
CA SER A 81 7.17 4.47 -2.24
C SER A 81 5.76 4.21 -1.73
N SER A 82 4.99 5.27 -1.43
CA SER A 82 3.58 5.12 -1.01
C SER A 82 2.69 4.56 -2.12
N ARG A 83 2.88 4.97 -3.37
CA ARG A 83 2.13 4.48 -4.54
C ARG A 83 2.42 3.00 -4.80
N ARG A 84 3.69 2.58 -4.71
CA ARG A 84 4.10 1.16 -4.80
C ARG A 84 3.47 0.32 -3.70
N TYR A 85 3.48 0.82 -2.47
CA TYR A 85 2.89 0.08 -1.35
C TYR A 85 1.37 -0.07 -1.52
N GLN A 86 0.69 1.01 -1.91
CA GLN A 86 -0.74 0.97 -2.22
C GLN A 86 -1.06 -0.01 -3.36
N PHE A 87 -0.30 0.03 -4.45
CA PHE A 87 -0.42 -0.93 -5.55
C PHE A 87 -0.24 -2.37 -5.05
N TRP A 88 0.79 -2.63 -4.25
CA TRP A 88 1.10 -3.96 -3.72
C TRP A 88 -0.05 -4.52 -2.87
N LEU A 89 -0.70 -3.67 -2.06
CA LEU A 89 -1.89 -4.03 -1.28
C LEU A 89 -3.11 -4.28 -2.19
N LYS A 90 -3.35 -3.41 -3.19
CA LYS A 90 -4.47 -3.55 -4.13
C LYS A 90 -4.41 -4.86 -4.94
N CYS A 91 -3.21 -5.35 -5.25
CA CYS A 91 -3.02 -6.65 -5.89
C CYS A 91 -3.55 -7.85 -5.07
N GLN A 92 -3.91 -7.67 -3.79
CA GLN A 92 -4.47 -8.73 -2.95
C GLN A 92 -6.00 -8.82 -3.00
N GLY A 93 -6.71 -7.85 -3.59
CA GLY A 93 -8.17 -7.74 -3.41
C GLY A 93 -8.98 -7.13 -4.56
N ILE A 94 -8.38 -6.84 -5.72
CA ILE A 94 -9.06 -6.13 -6.83
C ILE A 94 -8.85 -6.87 -8.17
N ASN A 95 -9.72 -6.58 -9.15
CA ASN A 95 -9.49 -6.87 -10.56
C ASN A 95 -8.17 -6.23 -11.04
N LEU A 96 -7.23 -7.06 -11.48
CA LEU A 96 -5.90 -6.62 -11.90
C LEU A 96 -5.94 -5.73 -13.15
N THR A 97 -7.03 -5.75 -13.92
CA THR A 97 -7.25 -4.86 -15.08
C THR A 97 -7.32 -3.39 -14.68
N ASP A 98 -8.02 -3.05 -13.59
CA ASP A 98 -8.13 -1.66 -13.14
C ASP A 98 -6.77 -1.13 -12.66
N LEU A 99 -5.97 -2.00 -12.06
CA LEU A 99 -4.60 -1.67 -11.65
C LEU A 99 -3.69 -1.42 -12.85
N PHE A 100 -3.90 -2.13 -13.96
CA PHE A 100 -3.16 -1.87 -15.19
C PHE A 100 -3.44 -0.46 -15.71
N VAL A 101 -4.72 -0.09 -15.84
CA VAL A 101 -5.10 1.24 -16.36
C VAL A 101 -4.45 2.35 -15.52
N ILE A 102 -4.59 2.28 -14.20
CA ILE A 102 -4.11 3.33 -13.29
C ILE A 102 -2.58 3.33 -13.18
N TYR A 103 -1.95 2.19 -12.92
CA TYR A 103 -0.52 2.17 -12.54
C TYR A 103 0.43 1.87 -13.71
N VAL A 104 -0.09 1.58 -14.90
CA VAL A 104 0.71 1.18 -16.06
C VAL A 104 0.49 2.05 -17.28
N ASP A 105 -0.77 2.29 -17.67
CA ASP A 105 -1.12 2.94 -18.93
C ASP A 105 -1.25 4.47 -18.81
N ASP A 106 -1.78 4.95 -17.69
CA ASP A 106 -1.97 6.38 -17.45
C ASP A 106 -0.63 7.09 -17.15
N ASP A 107 -0.19 7.99 -18.02
CA ASP A 107 1.10 8.69 -17.89
C ASP A 107 1.23 9.54 -16.62
N GLU A 108 0.13 10.02 -16.03
CA GLU A 108 0.15 10.78 -14.78
C GLU A 108 0.34 9.86 -13.57
N THR A 109 -0.24 8.66 -13.63
CA THR A 109 -0.31 7.73 -12.50
C THR A 109 0.47 6.43 -12.69
N LYS A 110 1.23 6.33 -13.78
CA LYS A 110 2.13 5.21 -14.10
C LYS A 110 3.29 5.11 -13.11
N LEU A 111 3.59 3.87 -12.72
CA LEU A 111 4.72 3.58 -11.84
C LEU A 111 6.03 3.55 -12.64
N PRO A 112 7.13 4.10 -12.10
CA PRO A 112 8.43 4.06 -12.77
C PRO A 112 8.92 2.62 -13.01
N ASP A 113 8.48 1.67 -12.18
CA ASP A 113 8.82 0.24 -12.25
C ASP A 113 8.37 -0.40 -13.58
N VAL A 114 7.37 0.17 -14.27
CA VAL A 114 6.95 -0.24 -15.62
C VAL A 114 8.09 -0.08 -16.64
N ASN A 115 8.89 0.99 -16.50
CA ASN A 115 10.05 1.21 -17.36
C ASN A 115 11.15 0.19 -17.07
N THR A 116 11.31 -0.23 -15.82
CA THR A 116 12.22 -1.30 -15.43
C THR A 116 11.79 -2.62 -16.08
N CYS A 117 10.52 -3.02 -15.94
CA CYS A 117 10.00 -4.23 -16.58
C CYS A 117 10.16 -4.21 -18.10
N PHE A 118 9.88 -3.07 -18.75
CA PHE A 118 10.08 -2.90 -20.19
C PHE A 118 11.55 -3.04 -20.60
N THR A 119 12.47 -2.42 -19.84
CA THR A 119 13.92 -2.49 -20.11
C THR A 119 14.46 -3.91 -19.92
N THR A 120 13.96 -4.63 -18.91
CA THR A 120 14.28 -6.05 -18.69
C THR A 120 13.76 -6.92 -19.84
N PHE A 121 12.53 -6.67 -20.30
CA PHE A 121 11.95 -7.38 -21.44
C PHE A 121 12.78 -7.18 -22.72
N LYS A 122 13.16 -5.94 -23.04
CA LYS A 122 14.04 -5.62 -24.18
C LYS A 122 15.35 -6.38 -24.13
N SER A 123 15.99 -6.36 -22.98
CA SER A 123 17.27 -7.04 -22.76
C SER A 123 17.14 -8.56 -22.91
N LYS A 124 16.08 -9.17 -22.38
CA LYS A 124 15.84 -10.62 -22.46
C LYS A 124 15.56 -11.10 -23.89
N ASN A 125 14.84 -10.31 -24.69
CA ASN A 125 14.44 -10.68 -26.04
C ASN A 125 15.41 -10.20 -27.14
N ASN A 126 16.50 -9.50 -26.78
CA ASN A 126 17.40 -8.84 -27.72
C ASN A 126 16.69 -7.89 -28.72
N ASP A 127 15.47 -7.46 -28.41
CA ASP A 127 14.69 -6.58 -29.24
C ASP A 127 14.90 -5.13 -28.80
N LYS A 128 15.84 -4.47 -29.47
CA LYS A 128 16.17 -3.06 -29.20
C LYS A 128 15.12 -2.09 -29.77
N ASN A 129 14.33 -2.54 -30.74
CA ASN A 129 13.45 -1.69 -31.54
C ASN A 129 12.00 -1.68 -31.06
N ILE A 130 11.58 -2.67 -30.27
CA ILE A 130 10.23 -2.71 -29.71
C ILE A 130 9.90 -1.41 -28.96
N LYS A 131 8.72 -0.85 -29.23
CA LYS A 131 8.22 0.35 -28.54
C LYS A 131 7.51 -0.06 -27.25
N GLN A 132 7.52 0.82 -26.24
CA GLN A 132 6.83 0.54 -24.98
C GLN A 132 5.32 0.31 -25.19
N SER A 133 4.71 1.05 -26.10
CA SER A 133 3.30 0.87 -26.47
C SER A 133 3.00 -0.50 -27.09
N GLU A 134 3.94 -1.10 -27.83
CA GLU A 134 3.80 -2.46 -28.38
C GLU A 134 3.92 -3.51 -27.29
N PHE A 135 4.89 -3.34 -26.38
CA PHE A 135 5.03 -4.17 -25.19
C PHE A 135 3.77 -4.15 -24.31
N LEU A 136 3.22 -2.96 -24.02
CA LEU A 136 2.01 -2.84 -23.20
C LEU A 136 0.80 -3.47 -23.90
N LYS A 137 0.64 -3.28 -25.23
CA LYS A 137 -0.39 -3.96 -26.02
C LYS A 137 -0.31 -5.49 -25.94
N GLU A 138 0.89 -6.05 -25.93
CA GLU A 138 1.08 -7.49 -25.72
C GLU A 138 0.57 -7.92 -24.34
N LYS A 139 0.87 -7.15 -23.28
CA LYS A 139 0.49 -7.49 -21.90
C LYS A 139 -1.00 -7.38 -21.62
N VAL A 140 -1.73 -6.50 -22.34
CA VAL A 140 -3.19 -6.38 -22.21
C VAL A 140 -3.99 -7.23 -23.19
N SER A 141 -3.32 -8.02 -24.05
CA SER A 141 -4.01 -8.80 -25.09
C SER A 141 -4.94 -9.89 -24.54
N ASP A 142 -4.72 -10.34 -23.29
CA ASP A 142 -5.66 -11.19 -22.56
C ASP A 142 -5.47 -11.03 -21.03
N ALA A 143 -6.46 -11.48 -20.27
CA ALA A 143 -6.48 -11.35 -18.81
C ALA A 143 -5.30 -12.08 -18.12
N LYS A 144 -4.85 -13.24 -18.63
CA LYS A 144 -3.74 -13.99 -18.02
C LYS A 144 -2.43 -13.24 -18.14
N LYS A 145 -2.21 -12.54 -19.26
CA LYS A 145 -1.02 -11.70 -19.44
C LYS A 145 -1.06 -10.45 -18.59
N VAL A 146 -2.23 -9.84 -18.38
CA VAL A 146 -2.40 -8.74 -17.41
C VAL A 146 -2.03 -9.23 -16.02
N ASP A 147 -2.60 -10.35 -15.58
CA ASP A 147 -2.32 -10.93 -14.27
C ASP A 147 -0.84 -11.22 -14.08
N GLY A 148 -0.21 -11.87 -15.07
CA GLY A 148 1.22 -12.17 -15.06
C GLY A 148 2.09 -10.91 -14.99
N PHE A 149 1.75 -9.88 -15.77
CA PHE A 149 2.49 -8.62 -15.76
C PHE A 149 2.33 -7.85 -14.44
N ILE A 150 1.12 -7.81 -13.89
CA ILE A 150 0.86 -7.17 -12.58
C ILE A 150 1.57 -7.91 -11.45
N SER A 151 1.65 -9.24 -11.52
CA SER A 151 2.48 -10.05 -10.61
C SER A 151 3.97 -9.72 -10.74
N GLU A 152 4.53 -9.69 -11.95
CA GLU A 152 5.92 -9.31 -12.18
C GLU A 152 6.24 -7.91 -11.64
N LEU A 153 5.33 -6.96 -11.90
CA LEU A 153 5.45 -5.58 -11.44
C LEU A 153 5.35 -5.47 -9.91
N LYS A 154 4.49 -6.27 -9.28
CA LYS A 154 4.38 -6.36 -7.81
C LYS A 154 5.67 -6.89 -7.19
N ASP A 155 6.24 -7.93 -7.78
CA ASP A 155 7.46 -8.56 -7.29
C ASP A 155 8.68 -7.65 -7.46
N SER A 156 8.75 -6.89 -8.55
CA SER A 156 9.86 -5.94 -8.77
C SER A 156 9.91 -4.82 -7.74
N MET A 157 8.79 -4.47 -7.12
CA MET A 157 8.70 -3.42 -6.09
C MET A 157 9.10 -3.92 -4.69
N LYS A 158 9.09 -5.23 -4.45
CA LYS A 158 9.29 -5.80 -3.12
C LYS A 158 10.61 -5.38 -2.47
N PRO A 159 11.77 -5.38 -3.16
CA PRO A 159 13.04 -4.99 -2.54
C PRO A 159 13.05 -3.54 -2.01
N ASP A 160 12.52 -2.59 -2.78
CA ASP A 160 12.42 -1.18 -2.38
C ASP A 160 11.48 -1.00 -1.17
N LEU A 161 10.39 -1.77 -1.12
CA LEU A 161 9.44 -1.75 0.00
C LEU A 161 10.02 -2.43 1.25
N ASP A 162 10.78 -3.52 1.12
CA ASP A 162 11.49 -4.15 2.23
C ASP A 162 12.55 -3.21 2.84
N GLN A 163 13.25 -2.46 1.99
CA GLN A 163 14.18 -1.42 2.45
C GLN A 163 13.44 -0.31 3.20
N SER A 164 12.36 0.22 2.62
CA SER A 164 11.53 1.24 3.28
C SER A 164 10.93 0.75 4.60
N PHE A 165 10.61 -0.54 4.69
CA PHE A 165 10.12 -1.17 5.92
C PHE A 165 11.19 -1.30 7.01
N THR A 166 12.44 -1.52 6.61
CA THR A 166 13.58 -1.47 7.54
C THR A 166 13.75 -0.07 8.13
N ASP A 167 13.61 0.96 7.30
CA ASP A 167 13.67 2.36 7.74
C ASP A 167 12.48 2.72 8.64
N PHE A 168 11.29 2.19 8.33
CA PHE A 168 10.11 2.32 9.17
C PHE A 168 10.31 1.74 10.58
N LYS A 169 10.94 0.56 10.71
CA LYS A 169 11.25 -0.01 12.04
C LYS A 169 12.18 0.89 12.84
N THR A 170 13.18 1.48 12.19
CA THR A 170 14.07 2.47 12.82
C THR A 170 13.31 3.73 13.27
N TYR A 171 12.34 4.17 12.46
CA TYR A 171 11.45 5.27 12.80
C TYR A 171 10.57 4.94 14.02
N LEU A 172 10.03 3.72 14.13
CA LEU A 172 9.25 3.28 15.29
C LEU A 172 10.09 3.32 16.59
N ASP A 173 11.37 2.94 16.52
CA ASP A 173 12.28 3.00 17.67
C ASP A 173 12.55 4.42 18.15
N THR A 174 12.69 5.35 17.20
CA THR A 174 12.91 6.77 17.51
C THR A 174 11.65 7.42 18.09
N THR A 175 10.49 7.12 17.49
CA THR A 175 9.20 7.71 17.83
C THR A 175 8.70 7.24 19.19
N TYR A 176 8.74 5.93 19.45
CA TYR A 176 8.15 5.32 20.65
C TYR A 176 9.18 4.89 21.71
N GLY A 177 10.47 5.03 21.43
CA GLY A 177 11.57 4.51 22.26
C GLY A 177 11.72 2.98 22.11
N LYS A 178 12.94 2.45 22.29
CA LYS A 178 13.27 1.03 22.00
C LYS A 178 12.38 0.01 22.72
N ASN A 179 11.79 0.36 23.86
CA ASN A 179 10.89 -0.51 24.64
C ASN A 179 9.43 -0.05 24.67
N GLY A 180 9.02 0.91 23.82
CA GLY A 180 7.69 1.52 23.90
C GLY A 180 7.52 2.36 25.17
N GLU A 181 8.61 2.97 25.66
CA GLU A 181 8.62 3.82 26.85
C GLU A 181 7.78 5.09 26.68
N LYS A 182 7.60 5.53 25.43
CA LYS A 182 6.82 6.72 25.07
C LYS A 182 5.38 6.40 24.65
N LEU A 183 4.97 5.13 24.76
CA LEU A 183 3.62 4.67 24.44
C LEU A 183 2.71 4.67 25.67
#